data_AF-A0A0M0T5D0-F1
#
_entry.id   AF-A0A0M0T5D0-F1
#
_cell.length_a   1.000
_cell.length_b   1.000
_cell.length_c   1.000
_cell.angle_alpha   90.00
_cell.angle_beta   90.00
_cell.angle_gamma   90.00
#
_symmetry.space_group_name_H-M   'P 1'
#
loop_
_entity.id
_entity.type
_entity.pdbx_description
1 polymer ?
#
loop_
_entity_poly.entity_id
_entity_poly.type
_entity_poly.pdbx_seq_one_letter_code
_entity_poly.pdbx_strand_id
1 'polypeptide(L)'
;MKKGIELTNHGRDIMDQLEKGLADKVINRLKELDENLPYLVTDYAFGSVVGRPGLDLKTREMLTVASLVSLGNAPQQLELHMRGALNVGVTPEELLEVVIQTGREHTF
;
A
#
# COMPACT_ATOMS: atom_id res chain seq x y z
N MET A 1 21.07 -19.65 -3.04
CA MET A 1 20.34 -18.51 -2.45
C MET A 1 21.29 -17.31 -2.37
N LYS A 2 21.09 -16.28 -3.21
CA LYS A 2 21.85 -15.03 -3.06
C LYS A 2 21.41 -14.37 -1.76
N LYS A 3 22.38 -13.91 -0.96
CA LYS A 3 22.19 -13.12 0.28
C LYS A 3 21.39 -11.85 -0.09
N GLY A 4 20.08 -11.93 -0.06
CA GLY A 4 19.16 -10.82 -0.19
C GLY A 4 18.87 -10.27 1.20
N ILE A 5 18.67 -8.95 1.27
CA ILE A 5 18.13 -8.27 2.44
C ILE A 5 16.96 -9.10 3.00
N GLU A 6 16.92 -9.30 4.31
CA GLU A 6 15.83 -10.05 4.97
C GLU A 6 14.50 -9.37 4.64
N LEU A 7 13.66 -10.04 3.83
CA LEU A 7 12.48 -9.45 3.17
C LEU A 7 11.50 -8.84 4.17
N THR A 8 11.42 -9.37 5.38
CA THR A 8 10.60 -8.83 6.46
C THR A 8 11.04 -7.43 6.86
N ASN A 9 12.34 -7.19 7.04
CA ASN A 9 12.82 -5.85 7.41
C ASN A 9 12.55 -4.87 6.27
N HIS A 10 12.83 -5.27 5.02
CA HIS A 10 12.52 -4.45 3.86
C HIS A 10 11.02 -4.15 3.73
N GLY A 11 10.16 -5.14 3.88
CA GLY A 11 8.71 -4.98 3.82
C GLY A 11 8.19 -4.04 4.91
N ARG A 12 8.69 -4.17 6.15
CA ARG A 12 8.36 -3.25 7.24
C ARG A 12 8.81 -1.82 6.93
N ASP A 13 10.02 -1.64 6.42
CA ASP A 13 10.54 -0.32 6.05
C ASP A 13 9.69 0.35 4.96
N ILE A 14 9.18 -0.42 3.99
CA ILE A 14 8.25 0.09 2.98
C ILE A 14 6.93 0.50 3.61
N MET A 15 6.35 -0.33 4.50
CA MET A 15 5.10 0.00 5.19
C MET A 15 5.23 1.26 6.04
N ASP A 16 6.35 1.42 6.75
CA ASP A 16 6.56 2.55 7.64
C ASP A 16 6.87 3.87 6.89
N GLN A 17 7.29 3.80 5.62
CA GLN A 17 7.33 4.96 4.72
C GLN A 17 5.92 5.42 4.32
N LEU A 18 4.97 4.50 4.18
CA LEU A 18 3.57 4.84 3.88
C LEU A 18 2.88 5.43 5.11
N GLU A 19 3.14 4.90 6.29
CA GLU A 19 2.69 5.49 7.55
C GLU A 19 3.55 4.95 8.69
N LYS A 20 4.09 5.85 9.51
CA LYS A 20 4.92 5.47 10.65
C LYS A 20 4.20 4.48 11.58
N GLY A 21 4.79 3.31 11.79
CA GLY A 21 4.28 2.26 12.66
C GLY A 21 3.16 1.43 12.03
N LEU A 22 2.93 1.56 10.72
CA LEU A 22 1.95 0.75 9.99
C LEU A 22 2.30 -0.73 10.04
N ALA A 23 3.59 -1.06 9.94
CA ALA A 23 4.07 -2.44 10.00
C ALA A 23 3.58 -3.14 11.27
N ASP A 24 3.84 -2.53 12.44
CA ASP A 24 3.47 -3.11 13.73
C ASP A 24 1.96 -3.22 13.90
N LYS A 25 1.20 -2.20 13.49
CA LYS A 25 -0.27 -2.21 13.53
C LYS A 25 -0.85 -3.38 12.72
N VAL A 26 -0.38 -3.56 11.49
CA VAL A 26 -0.85 -4.60 10.59
C VAL A 26 -0.45 -5.98 11.09
N ILE A 27 0.81 -6.17 11.48
CA ILE A 27 1.32 -7.45 11.98
C ILE A 27 0.55 -7.90 13.21
N ASN A 28 0.34 -7.02 14.19
CA ASN A 28 -0.37 -7.37 15.41
C ASN A 28 -1.81 -7.83 15.11
N ARG A 29 -2.51 -7.11 14.22
CA ARG A 29 -3.88 -7.47 13.82
C ARG A 29 -3.96 -8.79 13.06
N LEU A 30 -2.99 -9.08 12.19
CA LEU A 30 -2.98 -10.32 11.41
C LEU A 30 -2.61 -11.54 12.27
N LYS A 31 -1.71 -11.38 13.24
CA LYS A 31 -1.35 -12.44 14.20
C LYS A 31 -2.53 -12.92 15.04
N GLU A 32 -3.48 -12.04 15.36
CA GLU A 32 -4.71 -12.42 16.05
C GLU A 32 -5.56 -13.43 15.25
N LEU A 33 -5.37 -13.48 13.92
CA LEU A 33 -6.10 -14.38 13.02
C LEU A 33 -5.31 -15.64 12.69
N ASP A 34 -4.04 -15.49 12.31
CA ASP A 34 -3.14 -16.59 11.96
C ASP A 34 -1.67 -16.16 12.04
N GLU A 35 -0.80 -17.04 12.52
CA GLU A 35 0.63 -16.76 12.73
C GLU A 35 1.42 -16.54 11.42
N ASN A 36 0.94 -17.07 10.29
CA ASN A 36 1.63 -16.97 9.00
C ASN A 36 1.12 -15.80 8.15
N LEU A 37 -0.08 -15.30 8.42
CA LEU A 37 -0.70 -14.23 7.66
C LEU A 37 0.13 -12.92 7.62
N PRO A 38 0.83 -12.50 8.69
CA PRO A 38 1.74 -11.36 8.63
C PRO A 38 2.79 -11.48 7.51
N TYR A 39 3.37 -12.66 7.30
CA TYR A 39 4.42 -12.85 6.29
C TYR A 39 3.90 -12.62 4.87
N LEU A 40 2.64 -12.99 4.58
CA LEU A 40 2.04 -12.74 3.27
C LEU A 40 1.89 -11.24 2.97
N VAL A 41 1.66 -10.44 4.01
CA VAL A 41 1.51 -8.99 3.85
C VAL A 41 2.86 -8.29 3.87
N THR A 42 3.70 -8.55 4.87
CA THR A 42 4.99 -7.86 5.01
C THR A 42 5.97 -8.26 3.93
N ASP A 43 6.18 -9.56 3.70
CA ASP A 43 7.29 -10.03 2.88
C ASP A 43 6.89 -10.11 1.41
N TYR A 44 5.68 -10.60 1.14
CA TYR A 44 5.19 -10.71 -0.23
C TYR A 44 4.59 -9.39 -0.73
N ALA A 45 3.49 -8.92 -0.13
CA ALA A 45 2.80 -7.73 -0.67
C ALA A 45 3.69 -6.47 -0.60
N PHE A 46 4.23 -6.14 0.58
CA PHE A 46 5.05 -4.94 0.70
C PHE A 46 6.51 -5.17 0.26
N GLY A 47 7.19 -6.20 0.77
CA GLY A 47 8.59 -6.44 0.44
C GLY A 47 8.83 -6.84 -1.02
N SER A 48 8.03 -7.76 -1.55
CA SER A 48 8.29 -8.37 -2.86
C SER A 48 7.50 -7.78 -4.02
N VAL A 49 6.45 -6.98 -3.77
CA VAL A 49 5.64 -6.33 -4.81
C VAL A 49 5.79 -4.81 -4.75
N VAL A 50 5.45 -4.17 -3.63
CA VAL A 50 5.55 -2.70 -3.49
C VAL A 50 7.01 -2.25 -3.47
N GLY A 51 7.90 -2.98 -2.78
CA GLY A 51 9.33 -2.70 -2.71
C GLY A 51 10.13 -3.04 -3.97
N ARG A 52 9.50 -3.54 -5.03
CA ARG A 52 10.20 -3.89 -6.27
C ARG A 52 10.84 -2.66 -6.91
N PRO A 53 12.05 -2.77 -7.46
CA PRO A 53 12.63 -1.70 -8.26
C PRO A 53 11.81 -1.46 -9.54
N GLY A 54 11.88 -0.24 -10.08
CA GLY A 54 11.29 0.15 -11.37
C GLY A 54 10.22 1.23 -11.27
N LEU A 55 9.51 1.32 -10.15
CA LEU A 55 8.59 2.43 -9.83
C LEU A 55 8.82 2.88 -8.39
N ASP A 56 8.81 4.19 -8.17
CA ASP A 56 8.87 4.77 -6.83
C ASP A 56 7.55 4.55 -6.05
N LEU A 57 7.60 4.75 -4.73
CA LEU A 57 6.43 4.57 -3.87
C LEU A 57 5.31 5.56 -4.23
N LYS A 58 5.67 6.80 -4.60
CA LYS A 58 4.72 7.81 -5.05
C LYS A 58 3.83 7.29 -6.19
N THR A 59 4.45 6.76 -7.25
CA THR A 59 3.74 6.21 -8.41
C THR A 59 2.93 4.98 -8.03
N ARG A 60 3.48 4.10 -7.19
CA ARG A 60 2.79 2.88 -6.76
C ARG A 60 1.53 3.18 -5.96
N GLU A 61 1.59 4.13 -5.03
CA GLU A 61 0.42 4.51 -4.25
C GLU A 61 -0.66 5.17 -5.12
N MET A 62 -0.29 6.01 -6.09
CA MET A 62 -1.25 6.54 -7.07
C MET A 62 -1.96 5.41 -7.85
N LEU A 63 -1.21 4.39 -8.29
CA LEU A 63 -1.78 3.23 -9.01
C LEU A 63 -2.67 2.37 -8.11
N THR A 64 -2.32 2.21 -6.84
CA THR A 64 -3.14 1.48 -5.87
C THR A 64 -4.43 2.23 -5.58
N VAL A 65 -4.37 3.55 -5.36
CA VAL A 65 -5.57 4.39 -5.18
C VAL A 65 -6.46 4.32 -6.42
N ALA A 66 -5.91 4.52 -7.62
CA ALA A 66 -6.62 4.37 -8.89
C ALA A 66 -7.37 3.03 -8.99
N SER A 67 -6.70 1.94 -8.60
CA SER A 67 -7.27 0.59 -8.63
C SER A 67 -8.39 0.43 -7.60
N LEU A 68 -8.22 0.95 -6.38
CA LEU A 68 -9.22 0.86 -5.31
C LEU A 68 -10.45 1.71 -5.57
N VAL A 69 -10.27 2.92 -6.12
CA VAL A 69 -11.37 3.77 -6.63
C VAL A 69 -12.12 3.02 -7.73
N SER A 70 -11.38 2.46 -8.69
CA SER A 70 -11.97 1.70 -9.79
C SER A 70 -12.76 0.50 -9.27
N LEU A 71 -12.27 -0.25 -8.29
CA LEU A 71 -12.96 -1.43 -7.74
C LEU A 71 -14.21 -1.07 -6.92
N GLY A 72 -14.15 -0.01 -6.11
CA GLY A 72 -15.31 0.54 -5.40
C GLY A 72 -15.84 -0.29 -4.21
N ASN A 73 -15.08 -1.24 -3.70
CA ASN A 73 -15.55 -2.20 -2.67
C ASN A 73 -14.62 -2.36 -1.45
N ALA A 74 -13.57 -1.54 -1.32
CA ALA A 74 -12.56 -1.64 -0.26
C ALA A 74 -12.24 -0.27 0.37
N PRO A 75 -13.21 0.38 1.06
CA PRO A 75 -13.07 1.75 1.52
C PRO A 75 -11.95 1.94 2.57
N GLN A 76 -11.73 0.96 3.47
CA GLN A 76 -10.68 1.07 4.49
C GLN A 76 -9.28 1.02 3.87
N GLN A 77 -9.08 0.19 2.84
CA GLN A 77 -7.83 0.12 2.10
C GLN A 77 -7.63 1.38 1.26
N LEU A 78 -8.70 1.90 0.66
CA LEU A 78 -8.65 3.16 -0.09
C LEU A 78 -8.18 4.31 0.82
N GLU A 79 -8.76 4.44 2.01
CA GLU A 79 -8.35 5.45 2.99
C GLU A 79 -6.87 5.30 3.39
N LEU A 80 -6.43 4.07 3.67
CA LEU A 80 -5.04 3.77 4.03
C LEU A 80 -4.07 4.19 2.92
N HIS A 81 -4.36 3.82 1.68
CA HIS A 81 -3.49 4.13 0.54
C HIS A 81 -3.56 5.60 0.12
N MET A 82 -4.69 6.29 0.30
CA MET A 82 -4.75 7.74 0.12
C MET A 82 -3.85 8.48 1.12
N ARG A 83 -3.87 8.07 2.39
CA ARG A 83 -2.93 8.61 3.40
C ARG A 83 -1.48 8.23 3.08
N GLY A 84 -1.25 6.98 2.66
CA GLY A 84 0.05 6.47 2.24
C GLY A 84 0.65 7.30 1.10
N ALA A 85 -0.13 7.55 0.06
CA ALA A 85 0.20 8.39 -1.08
C ALA A 85 0.71 9.77 -0.65
N LEU A 86 -0.03 10.46 0.22
CA LEU A 86 0.35 11.78 0.72
C LEU A 86 1.68 11.74 1.49
N ASN A 87 1.91 10.71 2.30
CA ASN A 87 3.14 10.56 3.08
C ASN A 87 4.38 10.29 2.21
N VAL A 88 4.20 9.69 1.02
CA VAL A 88 5.30 9.45 0.07
C VAL A 88 5.40 10.51 -1.04
N GLY A 89 4.72 11.65 -0.89
CA GLY A 89 4.91 12.84 -1.73
C GLY A 89 3.95 12.99 -2.90
N VAL A 90 2.82 12.29 -2.91
CA VAL A 90 1.67 12.65 -3.77
C VAL A 90 1.03 13.91 -3.20
N THR A 91 0.75 14.92 -4.04
CA THR A 91 0.06 16.12 -3.58
C THR A 91 -1.46 15.90 -3.51
N PRO A 92 -2.20 16.69 -2.72
CA PRO A 92 -3.66 16.63 -2.72
C PRO A 92 -4.27 16.80 -4.12
N GLU A 93 -3.68 17.65 -4.96
CA GLU A 93 -4.11 17.88 -6.34
C GLU A 93 -3.86 16.66 -7.22
N GLU A 94 -2.68 16.05 -7.18
CA GLU A 94 -2.39 14.82 -7.91
C GLU A 94 -3.34 13.69 -7.49
N LEU A 95 -3.61 13.57 -6.18
CA LEU A 95 -4.52 12.56 -5.66
C LEU A 95 -5.96 12.79 -6.12
N LEU A 96 -6.41 14.05 -6.13
CA LEU A 96 -7.72 14.44 -6.65
C LEU A 96 -7.84 14.08 -8.14
N GLU A 97 -6.83 14.40 -8.95
CA GLU A 97 -6.82 14.05 -10.38
C GLU A 97 -6.91 12.54 -10.60
N VAL A 98 -6.21 11.73 -9.79
CA VAL A 98 -6.33 10.26 -9.85
C VAL A 98 -7.77 9.80 -9.57
N VAL A 99 -8.40 10.37 -8.53
CA VAL A 99 -9.78 10.03 -8.15
C VAL A 99 -10.77 10.47 -9.22
N ILE A 100 -10.61 11.66 -9.80
CA ILE A 100 -11.47 12.15 -10.89
C ILE A 100 -11.31 11.28 -12.14
N GLN A 101 -10.06 10.95 -12.51
CA GLN A 101 -9.75 10.16 -13.70
C GLN A 101 -10.27 8.71 -13.63
N THR A 102 -10.34 8.13 -12.43
CA THR A 102 -10.71 6.72 -12.23
C THR A 102 -12.06 6.53 -11.54
N GLY A 103 -12.66 7.62 -11.07
CA GLY A 103 -13.99 7.65 -10.50
C GLY A 103 -15.00 7.18 -11.54
N ARG A 104 -15.87 6.26 -11.12
CA ARG A 104 -16.98 5.81 -11.96
C ARG A 104 -18.19 6.68 -11.67
N GLU A 105 -18.86 7.16 -12.71
CA GLU A 105 -20.19 7.73 -12.57
C GLU A 105 -21.15 6.60 -12.15
N HIS A 106 -21.90 6.79 -11.06
CA HIS A 106 -22.97 5.87 -10.67
C HIS A 106 -24.19 6.06 -11.59
N THR A 107 -24.08 5.57 -12.81
CA THR A 107 -25.11 5.53 -13.85
C THR A 107 -24.77 4.30 -14.71
N PHE A 108 -25.46 3.15 -14.67
CA PHE A 108 -26.83 2.76 -14.31
C PHE A 108 -26.83 1.37 -13.67
#